data_AF-V5QMT9-F1
#
_entry.id   AF-V5QMT9-F1
#
_cell.length_a   1.000
_cell.length_b   1.000
_cell.length_c   1.000
_cell.angle_alpha   90.00
_cell.angle_beta   90.00
_cell.angle_gamma   90.00
#
_symmetry.space_group_name_H-M   'P 1'
#
loop_
_entity.id
_entity.type
_entity.pdbx_description
1 polymer ?
#
loop_
_entity_poly.entity_id
_entity_poly.type
_entity_poly.pdbx_seq_one_letter_code
_entity_poly.pdbx_strand_id
1 'polypeptide(L)'
;GRIMNVIGEPVDEAGPLDTTTLRAIHQEAPAYVEQSTEGQILVTVIKVVDLLAPYAKGGKIGLFGGAGVGKTVLIMELINNVAKAHGGYSVFAGVGERTREGNDLYHEMIESGVNKHGGGEGSKAALVYGQMNEPPGARARVALTGLTIAEDFRDKGQDVLFFVDNIFRFTQAGSEVSAL
;
A
#
# COMPACT_ATOMS: atom_id res chain seq x y z
N GLY A 1 -5.36 -3.43 -9.23
CA GLY A 1 -4.26 -3.79 -10.13
C GLY A 1 -3.74 -2.65 -10.99
N ARG A 2 -4.15 -1.40 -10.74
CA ARG A 2 -3.73 -0.23 -11.53
C ARG A 2 -2.63 0.52 -10.78
N ILE A 3 -1.84 1.31 -11.50
CA ILE A 3 -0.85 2.24 -10.93
C ILE A 3 -1.39 3.66 -11.05
N MET A 4 -1.38 4.40 -9.94
CA MET A 4 -1.76 5.82 -9.94
C MET A 4 -0.72 6.71 -9.25
N ASN A 5 -0.72 7.98 -9.62
CA ASN A 5 0.13 9.01 -9.00
C ASN A 5 -0.57 9.65 -7.78
N VAL A 6 0.11 10.62 -7.16
CA VAL A 6 -0.38 11.34 -5.97
C VAL A 6 -1.74 12.03 -6.16
N ILE A 7 -2.06 12.51 -7.38
CA ILE A 7 -3.32 13.20 -7.68
C ILE A 7 -4.42 12.27 -8.19
N GLY A 8 -4.13 10.96 -8.28
CA GLY A 8 -5.09 9.94 -8.66
C GLY A 8 -5.20 9.66 -10.16
N GLU A 9 -4.28 10.19 -10.97
CA GLU A 9 -4.21 9.85 -12.39
C GLU A 9 -3.51 8.50 -12.60
N PRO A 10 -4.00 7.66 -13.54
CA PRO A 10 -3.32 6.42 -13.89
C PRO A 10 -2.01 6.70 -14.62
N VAL A 11 -0.95 5.96 -14.26
CA VAL A 11 0.39 6.06 -14.87
C VAL A 11 0.88 4.74 -15.47
N ASP A 12 -0.01 3.77 -15.61
CA ASP A 12 0.26 2.44 -16.16
C ASP A 12 -0.09 2.29 -17.66
N GLU A 13 -0.41 3.40 -18.34
CA GLU A 13 -0.79 3.44 -19.76
C GLU A 13 -1.99 2.54 -20.14
N ALA A 14 -2.72 2.00 -19.16
CA ALA A 14 -3.86 1.10 -19.39
C ALA A 14 -5.20 1.85 -19.54
N GLY A 15 -5.15 3.10 -20.02
CA GLY A 15 -6.31 3.97 -20.17
C GLY A 15 -6.80 4.58 -18.84
N PRO A 16 -7.97 5.25 -18.82
CA PRO A 16 -8.51 5.88 -17.63
C PRO A 16 -8.88 4.85 -16.53
N LEU A 17 -8.99 5.32 -15.28
CA LEU A 17 -9.57 4.55 -14.19
C LEU A 17 -11.10 4.59 -14.31
N ASP A 18 -11.74 3.43 -14.29
CA ASP A 18 -13.19 3.32 -14.18
C ASP A 18 -13.60 3.55 -12.72
N THR A 19 -14.01 4.77 -12.40
CA THR A 19 -14.45 5.15 -11.06
C THR A 19 -15.69 6.01 -11.11
N THR A 20 -16.59 5.79 -10.15
CA THR A 20 -17.80 6.57 -9.94
C THR A 20 -17.70 7.52 -8.75
N THR A 21 -16.59 7.46 -8.00
CA THR A 21 -16.41 8.21 -6.75
C THR A 21 -15.03 8.84 -6.65
N LEU A 22 -14.98 9.98 -5.97
CA LEU A 22 -13.76 10.70 -5.63
C LEU A 22 -13.79 10.99 -4.13
N ARG A 23 -12.67 10.77 -3.45
CA ARG A 23 -12.51 10.98 -2.00
C ARG A 23 -11.29 11.86 -1.76
N ALA A 24 -11.42 12.83 -0.86
CA ALA A 24 -10.31 13.72 -0.50
C ALA A 24 -9.27 12.96 0.33
N ILE A 25 -7.98 13.20 0.04
CA ILE A 25 -6.88 12.51 0.74
C ILE A 25 -6.64 12.97 2.18
N HIS A 26 -7.25 14.09 2.57
CA HIS A 26 -7.21 14.59 3.94
C HIS A 26 -8.53 14.23 4.61
N GLN A 27 -8.47 13.24 5.51
CA GLN A 27 -9.58 12.79 6.33
C GLN A 27 -9.15 12.82 7.79
N GLU A 28 -10.12 13.02 8.68
CA GLU A 28 -9.90 12.83 10.11
C GLU A 28 -9.72 11.33 10.40
N ALA A 29 -8.95 11.04 11.46
CA ALA A 29 -8.82 9.67 11.93
C ALA A 29 -10.17 9.17 12.50
N PRO A 30 -10.45 7.85 12.47
CA PRO A 30 -11.64 7.29 13.09
C PRO A 30 -11.80 7.71 14.55
N ALA A 31 -13.02 8.04 14.94
CA ALA A 31 -13.32 8.50 16.29
C ALA A 31 -13.07 7.39 17.31
N TYR A 32 -12.84 7.76 18.58
CA TYR A 32 -12.59 6.79 19.65
C TYR A 32 -13.69 5.72 19.77
N VAL A 33 -14.95 6.10 19.53
CA VAL A 33 -16.11 5.19 19.58
C VAL A 33 -16.18 4.19 18.43
N GLU A 34 -15.44 4.43 17.35
CA GLU A 34 -15.36 3.56 16.16
C GLU A 34 -14.19 2.56 16.25
N GLN A 35 -13.32 2.71 17.26
CA GLN A 35 -12.17 1.83 17.42
C GLN A 35 -12.60 0.49 18.01
N SER A 36 -12.24 -0.60 17.32
CA SER A 36 -12.44 -1.95 17.84
C SER A 36 -11.55 -2.20 19.06
N THR A 37 -12.14 -2.75 20.12
CA THR A 37 -11.41 -3.23 21.31
C THR A 37 -11.02 -4.71 21.21
N GLU A 38 -11.39 -5.39 20.13
CA GLU A 38 -11.10 -6.81 19.95
C GLU A 38 -9.68 -7.03 19.43
N GLY A 39 -8.88 -7.78 20.19
CA GLY A 39 -7.59 -8.27 19.73
C GLY A 39 -7.76 -9.51 18.86
N GLN A 40 -7.51 -9.39 17.56
CA GLN A 40 -7.50 -10.51 16.62
C GLN A 40 -6.13 -10.64 15.95
N ILE A 41 -5.67 -11.87 15.73
CA ILE A 41 -4.42 -12.15 15.02
C ILE A 41 -4.70 -12.20 13.52
N LEU A 42 -3.88 -11.51 12.74
CA LEU A 42 -3.78 -11.67 11.30
C LEU A 42 -2.79 -12.80 11.01
N VAL A 43 -3.32 -13.95 10.58
CA VAL A 43 -2.50 -15.11 10.20
C VAL A 43 -1.85 -14.83 8.84
N THR A 44 -0.52 -14.78 8.80
CA THR A 44 0.27 -14.41 7.61
C THR A 44 0.73 -15.61 6.79
N VAL A 45 0.69 -16.83 7.36
CA VAL A 45 1.24 -18.07 6.80
C VAL A 45 2.78 -18.05 6.72
N ILE A 46 3.41 -17.10 7.42
CA ILE A 46 4.87 -16.98 7.51
C ILE A 46 5.29 -17.44 8.90
N LYS A 47 5.89 -18.64 8.98
CA LYS A 47 6.23 -19.31 10.25
C LYS A 47 6.91 -18.40 11.28
N VAL A 48 7.93 -17.64 10.87
CA VAL A 48 8.68 -16.78 11.80
C VAL A 48 7.84 -15.60 12.30
N VAL A 49 6.97 -15.06 11.45
CA VAL A 49 6.05 -13.96 11.81
C VAL A 49 4.98 -14.49 12.74
N ASP A 50 4.25 -15.52 12.32
CA ASP A 50 3.11 -16.06 13.08
C ASP A 50 3.52 -16.65 14.45
N LEU A 51 4.75 -17.17 14.58
CA LEU A 51 5.25 -17.74 15.83
C LEU A 51 5.88 -16.71 16.78
N LEU A 52 6.76 -15.84 16.28
CA LEU A 52 7.59 -14.97 17.14
C LEU A 52 7.08 -13.54 17.25
N ALA A 53 6.41 -13.03 16.20
CA ALA A 53 5.96 -11.64 16.12
C ALA A 53 4.62 -11.56 15.38
N PRO A 54 3.55 -12.18 15.92
CA PRO A 54 2.26 -12.29 15.23
C PRO A 54 1.68 -10.90 14.97
N TYR A 55 1.10 -10.71 13.79
CA TYR A 55 0.50 -9.45 13.40
C TYR A 55 -0.90 -9.34 14.00
N ALA A 56 -1.21 -8.19 14.59
CA ALA A 56 -2.57 -7.88 15.02
C ALA A 56 -3.38 -7.33 13.84
N LYS A 57 -4.61 -7.82 13.67
CA LYS A 57 -5.58 -7.27 12.71
C LYS A 57 -5.91 -5.82 13.10
N GLY A 58 -5.85 -4.90 12.14
CA GLY A 58 -5.97 -3.45 12.39
C GLY A 58 -4.74 -2.82 13.06
N GLY A 59 -3.69 -3.61 13.32
CA GLY A 59 -2.44 -3.13 13.89
C GLY A 59 -1.54 -2.42 12.89
N LYS A 60 -0.47 -1.80 13.41
CA LYS A 60 0.60 -1.19 12.62
C LYS A 60 1.87 -2.02 12.79
N ILE A 61 2.51 -2.37 11.68
CA ILE A 61 3.70 -3.21 11.65
C ILE A 61 4.85 -2.43 11.02
N GLY A 62 6.03 -2.48 11.66
CA GLY A 62 7.27 -1.94 11.11
C GLY A 62 8.16 -3.03 10.53
N LEU A 63 8.50 -2.94 9.25
CA LEU A 63 9.51 -3.80 8.60
C LEU A 63 10.87 -3.12 8.60
N PHE A 64 11.64 -3.32 9.66
CA PHE A 64 12.96 -2.71 9.83
C PHE A 64 14.03 -3.54 9.12
N GLY A 65 14.74 -2.93 8.16
CA GLY A 65 15.82 -3.62 7.46
C GLY A 65 16.58 -2.74 6.46
N GLY A 66 17.83 -3.09 6.20
CA GLY A 66 18.69 -2.42 5.22
C GLY A 66 18.30 -2.70 3.76
N ALA A 67 19.12 -2.23 2.83
CA ALA A 67 18.99 -2.58 1.41
C ALA A 67 19.34 -4.07 1.21
N GLY A 68 18.64 -4.76 0.30
CA GLY A 68 18.96 -6.14 -0.09
C GLY A 68 18.57 -7.24 0.90
N VAL A 69 17.90 -6.91 2.03
CA VAL A 69 17.50 -7.92 3.04
C VAL A 69 16.19 -8.67 2.71
N GLY A 70 15.63 -8.44 1.52
CA GLY A 70 14.39 -9.12 1.08
C GLY A 70 13.08 -8.50 1.57
N LYS A 71 13.04 -7.22 1.95
CA LYS A 71 11.80 -6.53 2.40
C LYS A 71 10.68 -6.62 1.35
N THR A 72 11.00 -6.31 0.10
CA THR A 72 10.03 -6.34 -1.01
C THR A 72 9.49 -7.76 -1.22
N VAL A 73 10.35 -8.77 -1.18
CA VAL A 73 9.96 -10.19 -1.27
C VAL A 73 8.98 -10.56 -0.15
N LEU A 74 9.26 -10.12 1.08
CA LEU A 74 8.35 -10.34 2.21
C LEU A 74 6.99 -9.64 2.01
N ILE A 75 6.99 -8.41 1.50
CA ILE A 75 5.76 -7.66 1.19
C ILE A 75 4.92 -8.39 0.15
N MET A 76 5.53 -8.84 -0.94
CA MET A 76 4.81 -9.58 -1.99
C MET A 76 4.24 -10.89 -1.48
N GLU A 77 4.99 -11.61 -0.64
CA GLU A 77 4.50 -12.84 -0.03
C GLU A 77 3.35 -12.60 0.94
N LEU A 78 3.39 -11.50 1.72
CA LEU A 78 2.26 -11.09 2.56
C LEU A 78 1.02 -10.76 1.72
N ILE A 79 1.18 -10.02 0.63
CA ILE A 79 0.08 -9.70 -0.31
C ILE A 79 -0.52 -10.99 -0.88
N ASN A 80 0.34 -11.89 -1.36
CA ASN A 80 -0.05 -13.17 -1.93
C ASN A 80 -0.82 -14.04 -0.94
N ASN A 81 -0.32 -14.19 0.29
CA ASN A 81 -0.94 -15.04 1.31
C ASN A 81 -2.25 -14.47 1.82
N VAL A 82 -2.33 -13.16 2.05
CA VAL A 82 -3.60 -12.54 2.48
C VAL A 82 -4.64 -12.54 1.37
N ALA A 83 -4.25 -12.30 0.12
CA ALA A 83 -5.15 -12.38 -1.02
C ALA A 83 -5.74 -13.79 -1.20
N LYS A 84 -4.95 -14.84 -0.96
CA LYS A 84 -5.38 -16.24 -1.07
C LYS A 84 -6.21 -16.72 0.12
N ALA A 85 -5.81 -16.35 1.34
CA ALA A 85 -6.39 -16.89 2.57
C ALA A 85 -7.63 -16.11 3.06
N HIS A 86 -7.62 -14.78 2.90
CA HIS A 86 -8.63 -13.90 3.53
C HIS A 86 -9.49 -13.14 2.51
N GLY A 87 -9.23 -13.30 1.21
CA GLY A 87 -9.98 -12.61 0.14
C GLY A 87 -9.79 -11.10 0.11
N GLY A 88 -8.95 -10.54 0.98
CA GLY A 88 -8.72 -9.11 1.16
C GLY A 88 -7.95 -8.46 0.00
N TYR A 89 -7.98 -7.14 -0.01
CA TYR A 89 -7.23 -6.32 -0.96
C TYR A 89 -5.94 -5.79 -0.34
N SER A 90 -4.98 -5.45 -1.19
CA SER A 90 -3.76 -4.77 -0.78
C SER A 90 -3.65 -3.42 -1.46
N VAL A 91 -3.06 -2.46 -0.75
CA VAL A 91 -2.71 -1.15 -1.31
C VAL A 91 -1.24 -0.91 -1.00
N PHE A 92 -0.45 -0.60 -2.03
CA PHE A 92 0.97 -0.29 -1.90
C PHE A 92 1.20 1.18 -2.24
N ALA A 93 1.67 1.95 -1.27
CA ALA A 93 2.11 3.32 -1.46
C ALA A 93 3.65 3.36 -1.53
N GLY A 94 4.19 3.51 -2.73
CA GLY A 94 5.61 3.74 -2.97
C GLY A 94 5.96 5.22 -2.80
N VAL A 95 6.48 5.58 -1.63
CA VAL A 95 6.88 6.93 -1.24
C VAL A 95 8.38 7.12 -1.45
N GLY A 96 8.74 7.92 -2.45
CA GLY A 96 10.13 8.22 -2.76
C GLY A 96 10.94 6.97 -3.13
N GLU A 97 10.29 6.02 -3.79
CA GLU A 97 10.92 4.80 -4.30
C GLU A 97 11.62 5.06 -5.64
N ARG A 98 12.54 4.17 -6.01
CA ARG A 98 13.15 4.23 -7.34
C ARG A 98 12.17 3.71 -8.37
N THR A 99 12.14 4.35 -9.54
CA THR A 99 11.27 3.95 -10.66
C THR A 99 11.52 2.51 -11.09
N ARG A 100 12.78 2.08 -11.08
CA ARG A 100 13.15 0.68 -11.34
C ARG A 100 12.51 -0.28 -10.34
N GLU A 101 12.59 0.01 -9.04
CA GLU A 101 12.05 -0.86 -7.99
C GLU A 101 10.52 -0.95 -8.06
N GLY A 102 9.84 0.17 -8.35
CA GLY A 102 8.39 0.18 -8.58
C GLY A 102 7.96 -0.57 -9.84
N ASN A 103 8.76 -0.49 -10.91
CA ASN A 103 8.53 -1.24 -12.14
C ASN A 103 8.71 -2.75 -11.92
N ASP A 104 9.81 -3.16 -11.29
CA ASP A 104 10.10 -4.56 -10.98
C ASP A 104 8.97 -5.16 -10.13
N LEU A 105 8.52 -4.43 -9.09
CA LEU A 105 7.38 -4.84 -8.26
C LEU A 105 6.08 -5.00 -9.06
N TYR A 106 5.78 -4.11 -10.00
CA TYR A 106 4.57 -4.20 -10.82
C TYR A 106 4.58 -5.46 -11.69
N HIS A 107 5.70 -5.74 -12.36
CA HIS A 107 5.84 -6.93 -13.18
C HIS A 107 5.82 -8.21 -12.35
N GLU A 108 6.47 -8.22 -11.18
CA GLU A 108 6.45 -9.38 -10.28
C GLU A 108 5.04 -9.66 -9.75
N MET A 109 4.23 -8.63 -9.48
CA MET A 109 2.81 -8.80 -9.14
C MET A 109 1.99 -9.40 -10.30
N ILE A 110 2.34 -9.10 -11.55
CA ILE A 110 1.69 -9.71 -12.72
C ILE A 110 2.10 -11.17 -12.86
N GLU A 111 3.39 -11.47 -12.78
CA GLU A 111 3.96 -12.81 -12.91
C GLU A 111 3.48 -13.77 -11.81
N SER A 112 3.40 -13.27 -10.57
CA SER A 112 2.87 -14.03 -9.42
C SER A 112 1.34 -14.19 -9.44
N GLY A 113 0.65 -13.49 -10.34
CA GLY A 113 -0.81 -13.52 -10.47
C GLY A 113 -1.57 -12.73 -9.42
N VAL A 114 -0.89 -11.93 -8.59
CA VAL A 114 -1.51 -10.97 -7.66
C VAL A 114 -2.30 -9.91 -8.42
N ASN A 115 -1.76 -9.43 -9.54
CA ASN A 115 -2.43 -8.49 -10.43
C ASN A 115 -2.51 -9.06 -11.85
N LYS A 116 -3.48 -8.56 -12.62
CA LYS A 116 -3.54 -8.77 -14.07
C LYS A 116 -2.91 -7.57 -14.76
N HIS A 117 -2.26 -7.81 -15.90
CA HIS A 117 -1.67 -6.74 -16.70
C HIS A 117 -2.75 -5.74 -17.13
N GLY A 118 -2.55 -4.44 -16.85
CA GLY A 118 -3.56 -3.40 -17.08
C GLY A 118 -4.70 -3.39 -16.06
N GLY A 119 -4.60 -4.18 -14.99
CA GLY A 119 -5.61 -4.31 -13.94
C GLY A 119 -6.82 -5.15 -14.36
N GLY A 120 -7.98 -4.82 -13.79
CA GLY A 120 -9.24 -5.54 -14.03
C GLY A 120 -9.57 -6.61 -12.99
N GLU A 121 -10.62 -7.37 -13.27
CA GLU A 121 -11.18 -8.39 -12.38
C GLU A 121 -10.12 -9.43 -11.99
N GLY A 122 -10.11 -9.79 -10.70
CA GLY A 122 -9.12 -10.71 -10.14
C GLY A 122 -7.81 -10.07 -9.69
N SER A 123 -7.55 -8.79 -10.00
CA SER A 123 -6.42 -8.06 -9.41
C SER A 123 -6.64 -7.79 -7.93
N LYS A 124 -5.60 -7.97 -7.10
CA LYS A 124 -5.69 -7.89 -5.64
C LYS A 124 -4.91 -6.73 -5.02
N ALA A 125 -4.06 -6.05 -5.77
CA ALA A 125 -3.27 -4.93 -5.26
C ALA A 125 -3.49 -3.64 -6.06
N ALA A 126 -3.71 -2.51 -5.40
CA ALA A 126 -3.60 -1.17 -5.99
C ALA A 126 -2.21 -0.59 -5.71
N LEU A 127 -1.60 0.04 -6.71
CA LEU A 127 -0.26 0.63 -6.60
C LEU A 127 -0.40 2.16 -6.69
N VAL A 128 0.17 2.87 -5.73
CA VAL A 128 0.23 4.33 -5.71
C VAL A 128 1.68 4.75 -5.62
N TYR A 129 2.17 5.49 -6.61
CA TYR A 129 3.58 5.85 -6.69
C TYR A 129 3.79 7.36 -6.65
N GLY A 130 4.74 7.77 -5.80
CA GLY A 130 5.29 9.10 -5.73
C GLY A 130 6.80 8.96 -5.74
N GLN A 131 7.38 8.94 -6.92
CA GLN A 131 8.74 8.47 -7.19
C GLN A 131 9.81 9.46 -6.68
N MET A 132 11.08 9.03 -6.55
CA MET A 132 12.17 9.91 -6.09
C MET A 132 12.35 11.18 -6.93
N ASN A 133 12.01 11.14 -8.21
CA ASN A 133 12.11 12.28 -9.14
C ASN A 133 10.95 13.29 -8.99
N GLU A 134 9.94 12.99 -8.18
CA GLU A 134 8.82 13.89 -7.92
C GLU A 134 9.15 14.93 -6.84
N PRO A 135 8.53 16.13 -6.90
CA PRO A 135 8.75 17.17 -5.91
C PRO A 135 8.39 16.69 -4.50
N PRO A 136 8.98 17.29 -3.45
CA PRO A 136 8.75 16.84 -2.08
C PRO A 136 7.28 16.96 -1.65
N GLY A 137 6.52 17.91 -2.20
CA GLY A 137 5.07 18.00 -1.97
C GLY A 137 4.29 16.75 -2.42
N ALA A 138 4.65 16.17 -3.57
CA ALA A 138 4.03 14.94 -4.07
C ALA A 138 4.40 13.74 -3.19
N ARG A 139 5.69 13.58 -2.87
CA ARG A 139 6.17 12.52 -1.97
C ARG A 139 5.55 12.62 -0.56
N ALA A 140 5.33 13.83 -0.05
CA ALA A 140 4.71 14.06 1.25
C ALA A 140 3.19 13.81 1.27
N ARG A 141 2.57 13.49 0.13
CA ARG A 141 1.12 13.25 0.02
C ARG A 141 0.75 11.90 -0.53
N VAL A 142 1.64 11.24 -1.27
CA VAL A 142 1.32 9.96 -1.92
C VAL A 142 0.93 8.83 -0.95
N ALA A 143 1.49 8.83 0.27
CA ALA A 143 1.06 7.92 1.32
C ALA A 143 -0.41 8.12 1.71
N LEU A 144 -0.90 9.37 1.70
CA LEU A 144 -2.30 9.68 1.98
C LEU A 144 -3.21 9.22 0.85
N THR A 145 -2.79 9.37 -0.40
CA THR A 145 -3.52 8.83 -1.56
C THR A 145 -3.70 7.31 -1.44
N GLY A 146 -2.63 6.58 -1.08
CA GLY A 146 -2.73 5.15 -0.78
C GLY A 146 -3.62 4.84 0.42
N LEU A 147 -3.52 5.63 1.49
CA LEU A 147 -4.38 5.48 2.67
C LEU A 147 -5.85 5.63 2.29
N THR A 148 -6.22 6.64 1.51
CA THR A 148 -7.61 6.89 1.09
C THR A 148 -8.23 5.71 0.32
N ILE A 149 -7.44 5.03 -0.52
CA ILE A 149 -7.89 3.82 -1.22
C ILE A 149 -8.08 2.68 -0.21
N ALA A 150 -7.14 2.52 0.71
CA ALA A 150 -7.26 1.51 1.76
C ALA A 150 -8.47 1.75 2.67
N GLU A 151 -8.76 3.01 2.98
CA GLU A 151 -9.93 3.42 3.76
C GLU A 151 -11.23 3.15 3.02
N ASP A 152 -11.30 3.41 1.71
CA ASP A 152 -12.49 3.06 0.92
C ASP A 152 -12.78 1.55 0.95
N PHE A 153 -11.75 0.70 0.83
CA PHE A 153 -11.93 -0.74 0.97
C PHE A 153 -12.31 -1.16 2.40
N ARG A 154 -11.69 -0.55 3.42
CA ARG A 154 -12.05 -0.77 4.84
C ARG A 154 -13.50 -0.41 5.11
N ASP A 155 -13.95 0.74 4.64
CA ASP A 155 -15.31 1.26 4.87
C ASP A 155 -16.37 0.40 4.13
N LYS A 156 -15.95 -0.34 3.10
CA LYS A 156 -16.74 -1.41 2.43
C LYS A 156 -16.69 -2.77 3.16
N GLY A 157 -16.06 -2.83 4.34
CA GLY A 157 -15.97 -4.02 5.18
C GLY A 157 -14.90 -5.03 4.75
N GLN A 158 -13.93 -4.62 3.92
CA GLN A 158 -12.85 -5.50 3.49
C GLN A 158 -11.67 -5.43 4.48
N ASP A 159 -10.99 -6.55 4.65
CA ASP A 159 -9.67 -6.56 5.28
C ASP A 159 -8.62 -6.09 4.27
N VAL A 160 -7.86 -5.06 4.66
CA VAL A 160 -6.91 -4.39 3.77
C VAL A 160 -5.51 -4.45 4.34
N LEU A 161 -4.56 -4.93 3.53
CA LEU A 161 -3.15 -4.70 3.80
C LEU A 161 -2.69 -3.41 3.14
N PHE A 162 -2.33 -2.43 3.95
CA PHE A 162 -1.76 -1.17 3.47
C PHE A 162 -0.26 -1.13 3.72
N PHE A 163 0.53 -1.03 2.64
CA PHE A 163 1.97 -0.94 2.67
C PHE A 163 2.41 0.49 2.35
N VAL A 164 3.35 1.01 3.16
CA VAL A 164 4.00 2.30 2.91
C VAL A 164 5.51 2.07 2.80
N ASP A 165 6.02 2.04 1.57
CA ASP A 165 7.45 1.89 1.30
C ASP A 165 7.96 3.16 0.60
N ASN A 166 8.68 4.07 1.23
CA ASN A 166 9.20 4.00 2.58
C ASN A 166 8.62 5.08 3.49
N ILE A 167 8.10 4.69 4.66
CA ILE A 167 7.57 5.64 5.65
C ILE A 167 8.62 6.67 6.14
N PHE A 168 9.90 6.32 6.11
CA PHE A 168 10.98 7.28 6.36
C PHE A 168 11.01 8.38 5.28
N ARG A 169 10.83 8.03 4.01
CA ARG A 169 10.79 8.99 2.90
C ARG A 169 9.59 9.92 2.97
N PHE A 170 8.45 9.44 3.50
CA PHE A 170 7.31 10.31 3.82
C PHE A 170 7.70 11.42 4.80
N THR A 171 8.37 11.04 5.90
CA THR A 171 8.87 11.99 6.90
C THR A 171 9.90 12.94 6.31
N GLN A 172 10.85 12.40 5.52
CA GLN A 172 11.88 13.20 4.86
C GLN A 172 11.27 14.25 3.93
N ALA A 173 10.32 13.85 3.08
CA ALA A 173 9.63 14.78 2.18
C ALA A 173 8.88 15.87 2.96
N GLY A 174 8.25 15.52 4.09
CA GLY A 174 7.64 16.49 5.00
C GLY A 174 8.66 17.49 5.56
N SER A 175 9.85 17.03 5.95
CA SER A 175 10.94 17.90 6.41
C SER A 175 11.44 18.82 5.31
N GLU A 176 11.55 18.34 4.07
CA GLU A 176 11.96 19.16 2.92
C GLU A 176 10.93 20.27 2.64
N VAL A 177 9.62 19.94 2.65
CA VAL A 177 8.54 20.92 2.49
C VAL A 177 8.55 21.96 3.61
N SER A 178 8.80 21.54 4.86
CA SER A 178 8.82 22.46 6.00
C SER A 178 9.99 23.45 6.00
N ALA A 179 11.04 23.18 5.21
CA ALA A 179 12.21 24.03 5.12
C ALA A 179 12.13 25.07 3.99
N LEU A 180 11.18 24.91 3.05
CA LEU A 180 10.90 25.83 1.94
C LEU A 180 10.02 27.00 2.41
#